data_AF-A0A920Q6W7-F1
#
_entry.id   AF-A0A920Q6W7-F1
#
_cell.length_a   1.000
_cell.length_b   1.000
_cell.length_c   1.000
_cell.angle_alpha   90.00
_cell.angle_beta   90.00
_cell.angle_gamma   90.00
#
_symmetry.space_group_name_H-M   'P 1'
#
loop_
_entity.id
_entity.type
_entity.pdbx_description
1 polymer ?
#
loop_
_entity_poly.entity_id
_entity_poly.type
_entity_poly.pdbx_seq_one_letter_code
_entity_poly.pdbx_strand_id
1 'polypeptide(L)'
;MIDGIEDYLTFIESTAREAFKAGASPLDAARQTDLGQFADWHDSERLAGNLHRAYSELREEPAGTPLDLIPIVSDMVSLNGGQPVRCLA
;
A
#
# COMPACT_ATOMS: atom_id res chain seq x y z
N MET A 1 -10.26 -20.82 -2.26
CA MET A 1 -11.27 -19.76 -2.13
C MET A 1 -10.50 -18.46 -1.93
N ILE A 2 -10.72 -17.47 -2.80
CA ILE A 2 -10.06 -16.15 -2.79
C ILE A 2 -10.87 -15.24 -1.86
N ASP A 3 -11.17 -15.72 -0.65
CA ASP A 3 -12.08 -14.99 0.22
C ASP A 3 -11.29 -13.86 0.90
N GLY A 4 -11.68 -12.61 0.62
CA GLY A 4 -11.11 -11.40 1.22
C GLY A 4 -10.12 -10.59 0.35
N ILE A 5 -9.67 -11.08 -0.81
CA ILE A 5 -8.79 -10.26 -1.69
C ILE A 5 -9.56 -9.09 -2.29
N GLU A 6 -10.81 -9.30 -2.71
CA GLU A 6 -11.67 -8.22 -3.23
C GLU A 6 -11.92 -7.15 -2.15
N ASP A 7 -12.18 -7.57 -0.91
CA ASP A 7 -12.33 -6.67 0.24
C ASP A 7 -11.04 -5.89 0.49
N TYR A 8 -9.88 -6.56 0.41
CA TYR A 8 -8.58 -5.92 0.60
C TYR A 8 -8.25 -4.90 -0.51
N LEU A 9 -8.55 -5.22 -1.78
CA LEU A 9 -8.38 -4.29 -2.89
C LEU A 9 -9.32 -3.09 -2.77
N THR A 10 -10.57 -3.31 -2.36
CA THR A 10 -11.53 -2.25 -2.07
C THR A 10 -11.05 -1.36 -0.93
N PHE A 11 -10.50 -1.96 0.14
CA PHE A 11 -9.91 -1.26 1.27
C PHE A 11 -8.71 -0.40 0.85
N ILE A 12 -7.81 -0.93 0.02
CA ILE A 12 -6.67 -0.16 -0.53
C ILE A 12 -7.19 1.01 -1.35
N GLU A 13 -8.17 0.79 -2.24
CA GLU A 13 -8.71 1.84 -3.09
C GLU A 13 -9.35 2.96 -2.26
N SER A 14 -10.17 2.61 -1.27
CA SER A 14 -10.80 3.61 -0.39
C SER A 14 -9.77 4.39 0.42
N THR A 15 -8.77 3.69 0.96
CA THR A 15 -7.68 4.31 1.75
C THR A 15 -6.88 5.27 0.89
N ALA A 16 -6.49 4.83 -0.31
CA ALA A 16 -5.73 5.64 -1.25
C ALA A 16 -6.50 6.90 -1.66
N ARG A 17 -7.79 6.76 -1.98
CA ARG A 17 -8.63 7.86 -2.43
C ARG A 17 -8.77 8.95 -1.37
N GLU A 18 -9.02 8.57 -0.12
CA GLU A 18 -9.16 9.54 0.97
C GLU A 18 -7.82 10.20 1.33
N ALA A 19 -6.74 9.43 1.42
CA ALA A 19 -5.42 9.96 1.72
C ALA A 19 -4.87 10.86 0.60
N PHE A 20 -5.12 10.51 -0.67
CA PHE A 20 -4.73 11.30 -1.82
C PHE A 20 -5.44 12.65 -1.85
N LYS A 21 -6.75 12.68 -1.58
CA LYS A 21 -7.52 13.93 -1.43
C LYS A 21 -6.97 14.80 -0.29
N ALA A 22 -6.52 14.18 0.79
CA ALA A 22 -5.90 14.87 1.92
C ALA A 22 -4.44 15.32 1.65
N GLY A 23 -3.87 14.96 0.50
CA GLY A 23 -2.47 15.28 0.15
C GLY A 23 -1.43 14.50 0.95
N ALA A 24 -1.83 13.40 1.61
CA ALA A 24 -0.91 12.57 2.39
C ALA A 24 -0.02 11.73 1.46
N SER A 25 1.22 11.45 1.88
CA SER A 25 2.10 10.52 1.17
C SER A 25 1.62 9.06 1.33
N PRO A 26 2.02 8.12 0.45
CA PRO A 26 1.68 6.70 0.62
C PRO A 26 2.13 6.11 1.96
N LEU A 27 3.32 6.49 2.44
CA LEU A 27 3.82 6.04 3.74
C LEU A 27 2.99 6.60 4.91
N ASP A 28 2.65 7.89 4.86
CA ASP A 28 1.83 8.51 5.91
C ASP A 28 0.42 7.93 5.92
N ALA A 29 -0.15 7.69 4.74
CA ALA A 29 -1.42 7.00 4.58
C ALA A 29 -1.35 5.61 5.22
N ALA A 30 -0.34 4.82 4.89
CA ALA A 30 -0.17 3.47 5.46
C ALA A 30 -0.04 3.49 7.00
N ARG A 31 0.69 4.47 7.56
CA ARG A 31 0.87 4.61 9.02
C ARG A 31 -0.40 5.00 9.76
N GLN A 32 -1.27 5.79 9.12
CA GLN A 32 -2.53 6.27 9.69
C GLN A 32 -3.68 5.28 9.49
N THR A 33 -3.49 4.28 8.64
CA THR A 33 -4.50 3.30 8.29
C THR A 33 -4.66 2.25 9.40
N ASP A 34 -5.89 2.06 9.87
CA ASP A 34 -6.25 0.89 10.66
C ASP A 34 -6.52 -0.29 9.71
N LEU A 35 -5.74 -1.36 9.83
CA LEU A 35 -5.88 -2.56 9.01
C LEU A 35 -7.14 -3.37 9.33
N GLY A 36 -7.77 -3.15 10.50
CA GLY A 36 -8.98 -3.85 10.90
C GLY A 36 -8.89 -5.36 10.72
N GLN A 37 -9.78 -5.93 9.89
CA GLN A 37 -9.82 -7.37 9.63
C GLN A 37 -8.58 -7.94 8.92
N PHE A 38 -7.74 -7.07 8.32
CA PHE A 38 -6.50 -7.45 7.65
C PHE A 38 -5.29 -7.38 8.58
N ALA A 39 -5.45 -6.97 9.84
CA ALA A 39 -4.34 -6.81 10.77
C ALA A 39 -3.57 -8.11 11.04
N ASP A 40 -4.25 -9.26 10.96
CA ASP A 40 -3.66 -10.59 11.16
C ASP A 40 -3.04 -11.16 9.87
N TRP A 41 -3.12 -10.45 8.74
CA TRP A 41 -2.49 -10.89 7.50
C TRP A 41 -0.98 -10.64 7.54
N HIS A 42 -0.22 -11.53 6.90
CA HIS A 42 1.21 -11.35 6.76
C HIS A 42 1.56 -10.17 5.84
N ASP A 43 2.80 -9.71 5.94
CA ASP A 43 3.38 -8.69 5.07
C ASP A 43 2.60 -7.35 5.05
N SER A 44 2.21 -6.84 6.22
CA SER A 44 1.49 -5.56 6.35
C SER A 44 2.26 -4.39 5.72
N GLU A 45 3.59 -4.51 5.59
CA GLU A 45 4.41 -3.52 4.90
C GLU A 45 4.04 -3.34 3.42
N ARG A 46 3.42 -4.36 2.78
CA ARG A 46 2.94 -4.29 1.40
C ARG A 46 1.87 -3.23 1.19
N LEU A 47 1.20 -2.78 2.25
CA LEU A 47 0.25 -1.68 2.16
C LEU A 47 0.91 -0.43 1.56
N ALA A 48 2.13 -0.08 1.98
CA ALA A 48 2.84 1.08 1.43
C ALA A 48 3.06 0.94 -0.09
N GLY A 49 3.51 -0.23 -0.55
CA GLY A 49 3.71 -0.50 -1.98
C GLY A 49 2.42 -0.46 -2.79
N ASN A 50 1.34 -1.03 -2.25
CA ASN A 50 0.02 -0.99 -2.89
C ASN A 50 -0.51 0.44 -2.99
N LEU A 51 -0.29 1.28 -1.98
CA LEU A 51 -0.68 2.69 -2.01
C LEU A 51 0.10 3.50 -3.03
N HIS A 52 1.38 3.20 -3.27
CA HIS A 52 2.15 3.81 -4.37
C HIS A 52 1.53 3.50 -5.75
N ARG A 53 1.10 2.25 -5.97
CA ARG A 53 0.36 1.88 -7.20
C ARG A 53 -0.98 2.60 -7.28
N ALA A 54 -1.78 2.58 -6.22
CA ALA A 54 -3.08 3.25 -6.22
C ALA A 54 -2.94 4.77 -6.46
N TYR A 55 -1.90 5.41 -5.93
CA TYR A 55 -1.62 6.83 -6.17
C TYR A 55 -1.23 7.12 -7.63
N SER A 56 -0.47 6.24 -8.28
CA SER A 56 -0.18 6.32 -9.71
C SER A 56 -1.46 6.27 -10.54
N GLU A 57 -2.37 5.35 -10.21
CA GLU A 57 -3.68 5.23 -10.87
C GLU A 57 -4.58 6.44 -10.63
N LEU A 58 -4.60 6.99 -9.41
CA LEU A 58 -5.34 8.21 -9.07
C LEU A 58 -4.82 9.47 -9.76
N ARG A 59 -3.55 9.46 -10.20
CA ARG A 59 -2.98 10.50 -11.08
C ARG A 59 -3.32 10.29 -12.55
N GLU A 60 -4.13 9.29 -12.87
CA GLU A 60 -4.51 8.90 -14.23
C GLU A 60 -3.31 8.47 -15.10
N GLU A 61 -2.25 7.96 -14.46
CA GLU A 61 -1.12 7.38 -15.18
C GLU A 61 -1.54 6.07 -15.87
N PRO A 62 -0.98 5.73 -17.05
CA PRO A 62 -1.31 4.49 -17.74
C PRO A 62 -1.14 3.25 -16.88
N ALA A 63 -2.03 2.27 -17.05
CA ALA A 63 -1.89 0.96 -16.42
C ALA A 63 -0.52 0.34 -16.75
N GLY A 64 0.16 -0.15 -15.72
CA GLY A 64 1.52 -0.71 -15.86
C GLY A 64 2.63 0.34 -15.96
N THR A 65 2.34 1.63 -15.69
CA THR A 65 3.39 2.65 -15.56
C THR A 65 4.48 2.17 -14.60
N PRO A 66 5.76 2.12 -15.05
CA PRO A 66 6.86 1.73 -14.19
C PRO A 66 6.98 2.70 -13.00
N LEU A 67 7.05 2.14 -11.80
CA LEU A 67 7.29 2.92 -10.58
C LEU A 67 8.73 2.75 -10.14
N ASP A 68 9.31 3.81 -9.57
CA ASP A 68 10.61 3.73 -8.94
C ASP A 68 10.52 2.85 -7.68
N LEU A 69 11.18 1.70 -7.73
CA LEU A 69 11.13 0.71 -6.65
C LEU A 69 11.91 1.13 -5.42
N ILE A 70 12.93 2.00 -5.56
CA ILE A 70 13.76 2.43 -4.43
C ILE A 70 12.92 3.13 -3.34
N PRO A 71 12.16 4.20 -3.64
CA PRO A 71 11.32 4.86 -2.64
C PRO A 71 10.22 3.94 -2.11
N ILE A 72 9.65 3.08 -2.97
CA ILE A 72 8.61 2.12 -2.57
C ILE A 72 9.13 1.15 -1.52
N VAL A 73 10.26 0.50 -1.80
CA VAL A 73 10.87 -0.48 -0.88
C VAL A 73 11.33 0.21 0.40
N SER A 74 11.86 1.43 0.31
CA SER A 74 12.22 2.23 1.48
C SER A 74 11.02 2.49 2.40
N ASP A 75 9.86 2.82 1.83
CA ASP A 75 8.63 3.05 2.59
C ASP A 75 8.11 1.75 3.22
N MET A 76 8.16 0.63 2.49
CA MET A 76 7.80 -0.70 3.02
C MET A 76 8.71 -1.07 4.21
N VAL A 77 10.03 -0.91 4.09
CA VAL A 77 10.97 -1.15 5.20
C VAL A 77 10.67 -0.22 6.38
N SER A 78 10.36 1.05 6.11
CA SER A 78 10.00 2.02 7.14
C SER A 78 8.71 1.66 7.87
N LEU A 79 7.74 1.08 7.16
CA LEU A 79 6.49 0.59 7.74
C LEU A 79 6.71 -0.71 8.54
N ASN A 80 7.66 -1.55 8.12
CA ASN A 80 8.04 -2.80 8.80
C ASN A 80 8.97 -2.59 10.02
N GLY A 81 8.94 -1.41 10.66
CA GLY A 81 9.81 -1.09 11.78
C GLY A 81 11.32 -1.15 11.46
N GLY A 82 11.69 -0.90 10.20
CA GLY A 82 13.08 -0.95 9.72
C GLY A 82 13.57 -2.35 9.35
N GLN A 83 12.72 -3.38 9.40
CA GLN A 83 13.08 -4.73 8.97
C GLN A 83 13.04 -4.86 7.44
N PRO A 84 13.95 -5.63 6.84
CA PRO A 84 13.91 -5.92 5.42
C PRO A 84 12.57 -6.55 5.01
N VAL A 85 12.08 -6.19 3.83
CA VAL A 85 10.93 -6.86 3.20
C VAL A 85 11.25 -8.35 3.05
N ARG A 86 10.38 -9.21 3.57
CA ARG A 86 10.57 -10.65 3.48
C ARG A 86 9.95 -11.16 2.18
N CYS A 87 10.78 -11.43 1.18
CA CYS A 87 10.34 -12.21 0.03
C CYS A 87 10.41 -13.70 0.40
N LEU A 88 9.29 -14.26 0.85
CA LEU A 88 9.11 -15.70 0.89
C LEU A 88 8.73 -16.14 -0.52
N ALA A 89 9.70 -16.72 -1.24
CA ALA A 89 9.53 -17.26 -2.60
C ALA A 89 8.95 -18.67 -2.57
#